data_AF-A0A6V7D311-F1
#
_entry.id   AF-A0A6V7D311-F1
#
_cell.length_a   1.000
_cell.length_b   1.000
_cell.length_c   1.000
_cell.angle_alpha   90.00
_cell.angle_beta   90.00
_cell.angle_gamma   90.00
#
_symmetry.space_group_name_H-M   'P 1'
#
loop_
_entity.id
_entity.type
_entity.pdbx_description
1 polymer ?
#
loop_
_entity_poly.entity_id
_entity_poly.type
_entity_poly.pdbx_seq_one_letter_code
_entity_poly.pdbx_strand_id
1 'polypeptide(L)'
;MTAQEGSGRFHHVFVTLKGADNKQALFVDLSPSELKKRFVRPYKRGKPVLLIDRTVVQTRDITWTSIRVTPQAAEPTLERLQEDSRRHTDELNNRGGPVMFMGHLFWSNEDLVGEGADVTGSYIYGPPGEASVYSRLGSWLADNLGKAVIGLLFAIALTVVLTWLGLKK
;
A
#
# COMPACT_ATOMS: atom_id res chain seq x y z
N MET A 1 12.04 -18.86 8.55
CA MET A 1 12.50 -17.64 9.24
C MET A 1 13.63 -17.06 8.42
N THR A 2 13.36 -16.01 7.66
CA THR A 2 14.39 -15.21 6.96
C THR A 2 14.28 -13.81 7.50
N ALA A 3 14.89 -13.57 8.66
CA ALA A 3 15.23 -12.24 9.11
C ALA A 3 16.31 -11.73 8.14
N GLN A 4 15.88 -11.01 7.12
CA GLN A 4 16.80 -10.45 6.14
C GLN A 4 17.39 -9.18 6.75
N GLU A 5 18.66 -9.26 7.14
CA GLU A 5 19.50 -8.13 7.53
C GLU A 5 19.51 -7.09 6.40
N GLY A 6 18.64 -6.10 6.54
CA GLY A 6 18.44 -5.04 5.55
C GLY A 6 17.99 -3.78 6.26
N SER A 7 18.97 -2.92 6.57
CA SER A 7 18.77 -1.52 6.99
C SER A 7 17.91 -1.24 8.23
N GLY A 8 17.90 -2.09 9.26
CA GLY A 8 17.35 -1.78 10.61
C GLY A 8 15.98 -1.08 10.66
N ARG A 9 15.11 -1.30 9.65
CA ARG A 9 13.83 -0.62 9.51
C ARG A 9 12.79 -1.59 8.95
N PHE A 10 11.83 -1.93 9.78
CA PHE A 10 10.78 -2.88 9.51
C PHE A 10 9.51 -2.13 9.15
N HIS A 11 8.94 -2.45 7.99
CA HIS A 11 7.73 -1.81 7.48
C HIS A 11 6.52 -2.69 7.74
N HIS A 12 5.52 -2.11 8.37
CA HIS A 12 4.26 -2.75 8.70
C HIS A 12 3.13 -2.06 7.95
N VAL A 13 2.24 -2.85 7.35
CA VAL A 13 1.12 -2.36 6.55
C VAL A 13 -0.18 -2.68 7.27
N PHE A 14 -0.94 -1.64 7.55
CA PHE A 14 -2.26 -1.72 8.18
C PHE A 14 -3.32 -1.27 7.19
N VAL A 15 -4.45 -1.96 7.21
CA VAL A 15 -5.61 -1.59 6.39
C VAL A 15 -6.90 -1.68 7.17
N THR A 16 -7.89 -0.91 6.74
CA THR A 16 -9.29 -1.20 7.03
C THR A 16 -9.93 -1.65 5.73
N LEU A 17 -10.63 -2.79 5.79
CA LEU A 17 -11.37 -3.33 4.66
C LEU A 17 -12.83 -2.88 4.73
N LYS A 18 -13.49 -2.78 3.58
CA LYS A 18 -14.91 -2.46 3.48
C LYS A 18 -15.72 -3.50 4.26
N GLY A 19 -16.55 -3.02 5.18
CA GLY A 19 -17.36 -3.87 6.06
C GLY A 19 -16.62 -4.43 7.26
N ALA A 20 -15.35 -4.07 7.47
CA ALA A 20 -14.63 -4.33 8.72
C ALA A 20 -14.59 -3.06 9.57
N ASP A 21 -14.85 -3.21 10.87
CA ASP A 21 -14.79 -2.09 11.82
C ASP A 21 -13.38 -1.86 12.38
N ASN A 22 -12.54 -2.89 12.30
CA ASN A 22 -11.21 -2.88 12.91
C ASN A 22 -10.09 -2.75 11.86
N LYS A 23 -9.00 -2.11 12.28
CA LYS A 23 -7.74 -2.10 11.54
C LYS A 23 -7.13 -3.49 11.61
N GLN A 24 -6.55 -3.95 10.50
CA GLN A 24 -5.94 -5.26 10.38
C GLN A 24 -4.49 -5.10 9.92
N ALA A 25 -3.59 -5.89 10.51
CA ALA A 25 -2.21 -5.96 10.04
C ALA A 25 -2.14 -6.86 8.80
N LEU A 26 -1.90 -6.25 7.64
CA LEU A 26 -1.83 -6.96 6.37
C LEU A 26 -0.46 -7.58 6.14
N PHE A 27 0.59 -6.84 6.49
CA PHE A 27 1.97 -7.31 6.45
C PHE A 27 2.74 -6.73 7.61
N VAL A 28 3.64 -7.54 8.18
CA VAL A 28 4.62 -7.10 9.17
C VAL A 28 6.03 -7.41 8.68
N ASP A 29 6.99 -6.66 9.21
CA ASP A 29 8.42 -6.89 9.02
C ASP A 29 8.90 -6.88 7.57
N LEU A 30 8.27 -6.09 6.70
CA LEU A 30 8.71 -5.97 5.32
C LEU A 30 9.96 -5.08 5.22
N SER A 31 10.91 -5.51 4.40
CA SER A 31 11.94 -4.62 3.88
C SER A 31 11.33 -3.59 2.91
N PRO A 32 12.01 -2.46 2.63
CA PRO A 32 11.54 -1.46 1.66
C PRO A 32 11.24 -2.03 0.27
N SER A 33 12.02 -3.03 -0.17
CA SER A 33 11.87 -3.66 -1.50
C SER A 33 10.65 -4.59 -1.53
N GLU A 34 10.43 -5.35 -0.46
CA GLU A 34 9.27 -6.22 -0.29
C GLU A 34 7.98 -5.43 -0.16
N LEU A 35 7.98 -4.34 0.63
CA LEU A 35 6.86 -3.41 0.73
C LEU A 35 6.44 -2.91 -0.66
N LYS A 36 7.42 -2.48 -1.46
CA LYS A 36 7.17 -2.02 -2.83
C LYS A 36 6.58 -3.12 -3.71
N LYS A 37 7.13 -4.33 -3.65
CA LYS A 37 6.75 -5.46 -4.50
C LYS A 37 5.39 -6.05 -4.13
N ARG A 38 5.16 -6.27 -2.83
CA ARG A 38 4.02 -7.04 -2.30
C ARG A 38 2.78 -6.20 -2.06
N PHE A 39 2.95 -4.92 -1.72
CA PHE A 39 1.81 -4.06 -1.38
C PHE A 39 1.70 -2.82 -2.28
N VAL A 40 2.72 -1.96 -2.33
CA VAL A 40 2.61 -0.63 -2.96
C VAL A 40 2.35 -0.72 -4.46
N ARG A 41 3.08 -1.56 -5.19
CA ARG A 41 2.88 -1.73 -6.64
C ARG A 41 1.49 -2.32 -6.96
N PRO A 42 1.04 -3.42 -6.33
CA PRO A 42 -0.33 -3.91 -6.50
C PRO A 42 -1.39 -2.87 -6.14
N TYR A 43 -1.24 -2.18 -5.01
CA TYR A 43 -2.16 -1.13 -4.55
C TYR A 43 -2.33 -0.02 -5.59
N LYS A 44 -1.22 0.58 -6.05
CA LYS A 44 -1.25 1.63 -7.08
C LYS A 44 -1.88 1.18 -8.40
N ARG A 45 -1.77 -0.11 -8.71
CA ARG A 45 -2.34 -0.73 -9.92
C ARG A 45 -3.77 -1.23 -9.73
N GLY A 46 -4.33 -1.17 -8.52
CA GLY A 46 -5.66 -1.71 -8.20
C GLY A 46 -5.72 -3.23 -8.34
N LYS A 47 -4.58 -3.92 -8.19
CA LYS A 47 -4.49 -5.38 -8.27
C LYS A 47 -4.66 -6.00 -6.88
N PRO A 48 -5.15 -7.24 -6.79
CA PRO A 48 -5.20 -7.96 -5.53
C PRO A 48 -3.80 -8.16 -4.96
N VAL A 49 -3.75 -8.25 -3.63
CA VAL A 49 -2.56 -8.49 -2.83
C VAL A 49 -2.67 -9.90 -2.25
N LEU A 50 -1.57 -10.66 -2.30
CA LEU A 50 -1.49 -12.01 -1.77
C LEU A 50 -0.74 -12.00 -0.43
N LEU A 51 -1.41 -12.51 0.61
CA LEU A 51 -0.87 -12.66 1.94
C LEU A 51 -0.03 -13.94 2.05
N ILE A 52 0.73 -14.06 3.15
CA ILE A 52 1.62 -15.22 3.39
C ILE A 52 0.80 -16.51 3.55
N ASP A 53 -0.37 -16.41 4.17
CA ASP A 53 -1.34 -17.49 4.36
C ASP A 53 -2.13 -17.85 3.09
N ARG A 54 -1.77 -17.25 1.93
CA ARG A 54 -2.45 -17.38 0.63
C ARG A 54 -3.82 -16.72 0.55
N THR A 55 -4.22 -15.93 1.56
CA THR A 55 -5.42 -15.13 1.49
C THR A 55 -5.24 -14.01 0.45
N VAL A 56 -6.28 -13.79 -0.36
CA VAL A 56 -6.29 -12.77 -1.41
C VAL A 56 -7.10 -11.57 -0.92
N VAL A 57 -6.44 -10.42 -0.82
CA VAL A 57 -7.08 -9.15 -0.44
C VAL A 57 -7.23 -8.28 -1.66
N GLN A 58 -8.47 -7.89 -1.97
CA GLN A 58 -8.77 -6.99 -3.06
C GLN A 58 -8.46 -5.55 -2.65
N THR A 59 -7.54 -4.89 -3.37
CA THR A 59 -7.12 -3.53 -3.00
C THR A 59 -8.23 -2.50 -3.11
N ARG A 60 -9.23 -2.74 -3.96
CA ARG A 60 -10.45 -1.92 -4.06
C ARG A 60 -11.33 -1.93 -2.81
N ASP A 61 -11.18 -2.97 -1.97
CA ASP A 61 -11.95 -3.09 -0.72
C ASP A 61 -11.23 -2.38 0.43
N ILE A 62 -10.04 -1.84 0.21
CA ILE A 62 -9.30 -1.07 1.21
C ILE A 62 -9.89 0.34 1.31
N THR A 63 -10.43 0.69 2.47
CA THR A 63 -10.99 2.03 2.77
C THR A 63 -10.00 2.94 3.48
N TRP A 64 -9.02 2.36 4.18
CA TRP A 64 -7.96 3.08 4.88
C TRP A 64 -6.67 2.27 4.85
N THR A 65 -5.53 2.96 4.80
CA THR A 65 -4.19 2.37 4.79
C THR A 65 -3.26 3.18 5.69
N SER A 66 -2.40 2.49 6.46
CA SER A 66 -1.22 3.10 7.07
C SER A 66 0.00 2.19 6.89
N ILE A 67 1.15 2.80 6.64
CA ILE A 67 2.44 2.13 6.55
C ILE A 67 3.31 2.68 7.67
N ARG A 68 3.64 1.84 8.65
CA ARG A 68 4.50 2.21 9.78
C ARG A 68 5.90 1.67 9.61
N VAL A 69 6.87 2.43 10.08
CA VAL A 69 8.29 2.03 10.13
C VAL A 69 8.76 2.00 11.57
N THR A 70 9.31 0.86 11.96
CA THR A 70 9.87 0.61 13.29
C THR A 70 11.34 0.21 13.19
N PRO A 71 12.17 0.52 14.21
CA PRO A 71 13.58 0.13 14.23
C PRO A 71 13.78 -1.36 14.56
N GLN A 72 12.78 -1.99 15.17
CA GLN A 72 12.80 -3.40 15.59
C GLN A 72 11.68 -4.15 14.87
N ALA A 73 11.80 -5.47 14.82
CA ALA A 73 10.75 -6.32 14.26
C ALA A 73 9.46 -6.26 15.09
N ALA A 74 8.37 -6.80 14.55
CA ALA A 74 7.06 -6.84 15.20
C ALA A 74 7.12 -7.51 16.58
N GLU A 75 7.67 -8.72 16.65
CA GLU A 75 7.73 -9.55 17.86
C GLU A 75 8.37 -8.84 19.07
N PRO A 76 9.63 -8.34 19.01
CA PRO A 76 10.23 -7.63 20.15
C PRO A 76 9.49 -6.33 20.49
N THR A 77 8.86 -5.68 19.51
CA THR A 77 8.06 -4.47 19.78
C THR A 77 6.80 -4.83 20.57
N LEU A 78 6.12 -5.92 20.21
CA LEU A 78 4.93 -6.42 20.90
C LEU A 78 5.27 -6.93 22.31
N GLU A 79 6.39 -7.62 22.49
CA GLU A 79 6.87 -8.03 23.82
C GLU A 79 7.08 -6.82 24.72
N ARG A 80 7.77 -5.78 24.21
CA ARG A 80 7.97 -4.54 24.96
C ARG A 80 6.64 -3.87 25.35
N LEU A 81 5.68 -3.80 24.43
CA LEU A 81 4.35 -3.24 24.72
C LEU A 81 3.61 -4.04 25.79
N GLN A 82 3.72 -5.36 25.75
CA GLN A 82 3.16 -6.24 26.77
C GLN A 82 3.82 -6.03 28.13
N GLU A 83 5.14 -5.92 28.19
CA GLU A 83 5.89 -5.65 29.41
C GLU A 83 5.56 -4.28 30.00
N ASP A 84 5.51 -3.23 29.17
CA ASP A 84 5.18 -1.87 29.60
C ASP A 84 3.75 -1.81 30.15
N SER A 85 2.80 -2.51 29.51
CA SER A 85 1.42 -2.65 29.99
C SER A 85 1.34 -3.41 31.32
N ARG A 86 2.11 -4.50 31.48
CA ARG A 86 2.17 -5.25 32.74
C ARG A 86 2.72 -4.38 33.86
N ARG A 87 3.87 -3.72 33.64
CA ARG A 87 4.49 -2.82 34.61
C ARG A 87 3.54 -1.71 35.04
N HIS A 88 2.84 -1.09 34.08
CA HIS A 88 1.87 -0.05 34.38
C HIS A 88 0.70 -0.56 35.24
N THR A 89 0.18 -1.75 34.92
CA THR A 89 -0.90 -2.38 35.69
C THR A 89 -0.44 -2.72 37.10
N ASP A 90 0.77 -3.27 37.25
CA ASP A 90 1.36 -3.59 38.54
C ASP A 90 1.56 -2.33 39.39
N GLU A 91 2.03 -1.22 38.78
CA GLU A 91 2.14 0.07 39.46
C GLU A 91 0.79 0.60 39.96
N LEU A 92 -0.30 0.44 39.19
CA LEU A 92 -1.64 0.84 39.61
C LEU A 92 -2.14 -0.03 40.77
N ASN A 93 -1.92 -1.35 40.69
CA ASN A 93 -2.35 -2.30 41.72
C ASN A 93 -1.56 -2.12 43.03
N ASN A 94 -0.26 -1.78 42.93
CA ASN A 94 0.61 -1.54 44.10
C ASN A 94 0.33 -0.20 44.81
N ARG A 95 -0.45 0.73 44.21
CA ARG A 95 -0.85 2.00 44.84
C ARG A 95 -1.97 1.85 45.88
N GLY A 96 -2.42 0.62 46.18
CA GLY A 96 -3.10 0.30 47.44
C GLY A 96 -4.60 0.63 47.51
N GLY A 97 -5.30 0.61 46.38
CA GLY A 97 -6.77 0.74 46.35
C GLY A 97 -7.50 -0.63 46.45
N PRO A 98 -8.80 -0.65 46.78
CA PRO A 98 -9.62 -1.87 46.76
C PRO A 98 -9.92 -2.37 45.33
N VAL A 99 -9.51 -1.63 44.31
CA VAL A 99 -9.75 -1.92 42.90
C VAL A 99 -8.48 -2.52 42.30
N MET A 100 -8.58 -3.75 41.79
CA MET A 100 -7.55 -4.32 40.92
C MET A 100 -7.84 -3.96 39.47
N PHE A 101 -6.82 -3.44 38.78
CA PHE A 101 -6.83 -3.19 37.36
C PHE A 101 -6.33 -4.42 36.61
N MET A 102 -7.07 -4.82 35.57
CA MET A 102 -6.69 -5.89 34.66
C MET A 102 -6.08 -5.24 33.40
N GLY A 103 -4.82 -5.52 33.12
CA GLY A 103 -4.11 -4.97 31.95
C GLY A 103 -4.53 -5.64 30.63
N HIS A 104 -4.01 -5.12 29.52
CA HIS A 104 -4.20 -5.73 28.20
C HIS A 104 -3.47 -7.09 28.12
N LEU A 105 -4.22 -8.17 27.92
CA LEU A 105 -3.70 -9.55 28.04
C LEU A 105 -3.07 -10.07 26.75
N PHE A 106 -3.55 -9.62 25.59
CA PHE A 106 -3.17 -10.16 24.29
C PHE A 106 -2.77 -9.03 23.36
N TRP A 107 -1.52 -9.01 22.92
CA TRP A 107 -1.03 -8.05 21.95
C TRP A 107 -0.94 -8.73 20.59
N SER A 108 -1.50 -8.10 19.56
CA SER A 108 -1.51 -8.62 18.20
C SER A 108 -0.83 -7.64 17.24
N ASN A 109 -0.55 -8.10 16.02
CA ASN A 109 0.13 -7.26 15.04
C ASN A 109 -0.62 -5.94 14.77
N GLU A 110 -1.94 -5.92 14.91
CA GLU A 110 -2.78 -4.73 14.80
C GLU A 110 -2.37 -3.60 15.78
N ASP A 111 -1.86 -3.96 16.95
CA ASP A 111 -1.45 -3.00 17.99
C ASP A 111 -0.20 -2.21 17.59
N LEU A 112 0.58 -2.72 16.63
CA LEU A 112 1.72 -2.01 16.05
C LEU A 112 1.33 -0.77 15.24
N VAL A 113 0.03 -0.54 14.99
CA VAL A 113 -0.44 0.63 14.23
C VAL A 113 -0.08 1.96 14.91
N GLY A 114 0.07 1.96 16.24
CA GLY A 114 0.50 3.11 17.03
C GLY A 114 2.02 3.31 17.08
N GLU A 115 2.79 2.31 16.66
CA GLU A 115 4.25 2.29 16.84
C GLU A 115 4.98 2.85 15.62
N GLY A 116 6.11 3.50 15.89
CA GLY A 116 7.03 4.00 14.86
C GLY A 116 6.49 5.17 14.03
N ALA A 117 7.21 5.47 12.94
CA ALA A 117 6.90 6.60 12.07
C ALA A 117 5.85 6.20 11.01
N ASP A 118 4.84 7.05 10.79
CA ASP A 118 3.95 6.92 9.63
C ASP A 118 4.67 7.38 8.37
N VAL A 119 4.87 6.47 7.43
CA VAL A 119 5.51 6.74 6.14
C VAL A 119 4.55 6.53 4.97
N THR A 120 3.24 6.44 5.23
CA THR A 120 2.22 6.15 4.21
C THR A 120 2.34 7.10 3.03
N GLY A 121 2.41 8.41 3.31
CA GLY A 121 2.54 9.45 2.29
C GLY A 121 3.75 9.22 1.38
N SER A 122 4.89 8.77 1.91
CA SER A 122 6.10 8.51 1.12
C SER A 122 5.92 7.41 0.05
N TYR A 123 4.94 6.53 0.22
CA TYR A 123 4.69 5.41 -0.71
C TYR A 123 3.39 5.56 -1.49
N ILE A 124 2.32 6.08 -0.89
CA ILE A 124 0.95 6.11 -1.42
C ILE A 124 0.35 7.50 -1.19
N TYR A 125 -0.12 8.13 -2.28
CA TYR A 125 -0.65 9.50 -2.27
C TYR A 125 -2.14 9.59 -2.63
N GLY A 126 -2.76 8.47 -2.97
CA GLY A 126 -4.15 8.45 -3.41
C GLY A 126 -4.73 7.04 -3.44
N PRO A 127 -5.97 6.89 -3.94
CA PRO A 127 -6.74 5.67 -3.79
C PRO A 127 -6.16 4.48 -4.57
N PRO A 128 -6.56 3.25 -4.24
CA PRO A 128 -6.15 2.07 -4.97
C PRO A 128 -6.47 2.20 -6.47
N GLY A 129 -5.51 1.85 -7.32
CA GLY A 129 -5.69 1.86 -8.78
C GLY A 129 -5.48 3.20 -9.48
N GLU A 130 -5.19 4.28 -8.77
CA GLU A 130 -5.01 5.61 -9.37
C GLU A 130 -3.94 5.65 -10.49
N ALA A 131 -2.81 4.96 -10.31
CA ALA A 131 -1.77 4.92 -11.34
C ALA A 131 -2.24 4.26 -12.64
N SER A 132 -3.20 3.32 -12.56
CA SER A 132 -3.78 2.68 -13.74
C SER A 132 -4.68 3.63 -14.54
N VAL A 133 -5.34 4.59 -13.86
CA VAL A 133 -6.21 5.58 -14.49
C VAL A 133 -5.36 6.55 -15.31
N TYR A 134 -4.32 7.12 -14.70
CA TYR A 134 -3.41 8.03 -15.41
C TYR A 134 -2.67 7.33 -16.56
N SER A 135 -2.21 6.08 -16.36
CA SER A 135 -1.53 5.36 -17.43
C SER A 135 -2.45 5.07 -18.62
N ARG A 136 -3.73 4.76 -18.37
CA ARG A 136 -4.73 4.55 -19.44
C ARG A 136 -5.05 5.84 -20.18
N LEU A 137 -5.13 6.96 -19.47
CA LEU A 137 -5.38 8.26 -20.10
C LEU A 137 -4.19 8.68 -20.98
N GLY A 138 -2.97 8.51 -20.48
CA GLY A 138 -1.74 8.78 -21.22
C GLY A 138 -1.58 7.90 -22.46
N SER A 139 -1.86 6.60 -22.34
CA SER A 139 -1.82 5.69 -23.50
C SER A 139 -2.89 6.05 -24.54
N TRP A 140 -4.11 6.37 -24.11
CA TRP A 140 -5.17 6.80 -25.03
C TRP A 140 -4.80 8.09 -25.78
N LEU A 141 -4.21 9.07 -25.10
CA LEU A 141 -3.72 10.30 -25.72
C LEU A 141 -2.62 10.01 -26.75
N ALA A 142 -1.62 9.20 -26.37
CA ALA A 142 -0.53 8.82 -27.26
C ALA A 142 -1.03 8.06 -28.51
N ASP A 143 -1.95 7.12 -28.33
CA ASP A 143 -2.51 6.32 -29.42
C ASP A 143 -3.33 7.18 -30.40
N ASN A 144 -4.10 8.14 -29.88
CA ASN A 144 -4.92 9.01 -30.74
C ASN A 144 -4.09 10.08 -31.44
N LEU A 145 -3.07 10.64 -30.79
CA LEU A 145 -2.13 11.55 -31.43
C LEU A 145 -1.33 10.83 -32.53
N GLY A 146 -0.86 9.61 -32.27
CA GLY A 146 -0.17 8.80 -33.27
C GLY A 146 -1.05 8.51 -34.50
N LYS A 147 -2.32 8.15 -34.28
CA LYS A 147 -3.29 7.92 -35.37
C LYS A 147 -3.61 9.18 -36.18
N ALA A 148 -3.70 10.33 -35.52
CA ALA A 148 -3.95 11.61 -36.20
C ALA A 148 -2.78 11.99 -37.14
N VAL A 149 -1.53 11.78 -36.69
CA VAL A 149 -0.33 12.02 -37.51
C VAL A 149 -0.28 11.08 -38.72
N ILE A 150 -0.57 9.79 -38.52
CA ILE A 150 -0.61 8.80 -39.61
C ILE A 150 -1.72 9.16 -40.61
N GLY A 151 -2.90 9.57 -40.14
CA GLY A 151 -4.00 10.01 -40.98
C GLY A 151 -3.66 11.25 -41.82
N LEU A 152 -2.96 12.22 -41.24
CA LEU A 152 -2.48 13.41 -41.96
C LEU A 152 -1.47 13.04 -43.05
N LEU A 153 -0.50 12.17 -42.74
CA LEU A 153 0.48 11.71 -43.73
C LEU A 153 -0.17 10.95 -44.88
N PHE A 154 -1.16 10.10 -44.58
CA PHE A 154 -1.96 9.42 -45.59
C PHE A 154 -2.75 10.40 -46.47
N ALA A 155 -3.38 11.41 -45.86
CA ALA A 155 -4.13 12.43 -46.61
C ALA A 155 -3.20 13.24 -47.52
N ILE A 156 -2.01 13.61 -47.07
CA ILE A 156 -1.00 14.30 -47.88
C ILE A 156 -0.57 13.40 -49.04
N ALA A 157 -0.20 12.15 -48.76
CA ALA A 157 0.21 11.19 -49.79
C ALA A 157 -0.89 10.96 -50.84
N LEU A 158 -2.14 10.79 -50.40
CA LEU A 158 -3.29 10.63 -51.29
C LEU A 158 -3.51 11.89 -52.13
N THR A 159 -3.36 13.08 -51.54
CA THR A 159 -3.47 14.35 -52.26
C THR A 159 -2.39 14.46 -53.33
N VAL A 160 -1.14 14.10 -53.02
CA VAL A 160 -0.04 14.09 -54.00
C VAL A 160 -0.34 13.12 -55.16
N VAL A 161 -0.78 11.89 -54.85
CA VAL A 161 -1.13 10.89 -55.87
C VAL A 161 -2.30 11.35 -56.75
N LEU A 162 -3.36 11.90 -56.17
CA LEU A 162 -4.52 12.41 -56.91
C LEU A 162 -4.15 13.61 -57.81
N THR A 163 -3.23 14.46 -57.35
CA THR A 163 -2.73 15.59 -58.15
C THR A 163 -1.83 15.10 -59.30
N TRP A 164 -1.00 14.08 -59.06
CA TRP A 164 -0.12 13.47 -60.07
C TRP A 164 -0.90 12.70 -61.15
N LEU A 165 -1.98 12.01 -60.78
CA LEU A 165 -2.88 11.30 -61.71
C LEU A 165 -3.84 12.22 -62.47
N GLY A 166 -3.78 13.55 -62.26
CA GLY A 166 -4.64 14.51 -62.97
C GLY A 166 -6.14 14.39 -62.63
N LEU A 167 -6.48 13.73 -61.51
CA LEU A 167 -7.86 13.50 -61.07
C LEU A 167 -8.44 14.68 -60.26
N LYS A 168 -7.64 15.72 -60.00
CA LYS A 168 -8.12 16.99 -59.44
C LYS A 168 -8.67 17.86 -60.58
N LYS A 169 -9.99 18.04 -60.60
CA LYS A 169 -10.64 19.21 -61.24
C LYS A 169 -10.48 20.43 -60.35
#